data_AF-A0A8C2BSA1-F1
#
_entry.id   AF-A0A8C2BSA1-F1
#
_cell.length_a   1.000
_cell.length_b   1.000
_cell.length_c   1.000
_cell.angle_alpha   90.00
_cell.angle_beta   90.00
_cell.angle_gamma   90.00
#
_symmetry.space_group_name_H-M   'P 1'
#
loop_
_entity.id
_entity.type
_entity.pdbx_description
1 polymer ?
#
loop_
_entity_poly.entity_id
_entity_poly.type
_entity_poly.pdbx_seq_one_letter_code
_entity_poly.pdbx_strand_id
1 'polypeptide(L)'
;MYIELAVALGLGVVVALVFLKKRRKSVLKAHDGWWGVGACPQGPEDDSIRPFRVETTSEEIEDLHRRLDQTRSFPSLEDSQFNYGFNSKYLEKVVSYWRNDFNWRKQVDKLNKYPHFKTKIEGFDIHYIHVKPKSSFYEFYGMIPLLTEPSSPDDITFEIICPSIPGYGFSEAPHKKGFDSVCAAHIIKKKKKNNFYLAVYGTVSRFLLFIFVLLSAVKGLHINFAPPSKGGLLIMLSILFGRRFPKLFGFTEHDVKRLFPTMEKLVVDRIRETGYLHIQATKPDTAGRGLNDSPVGLAAYILEKFSTWTDPEFKNLEDGGLERKFSLDDLLTNVMIYWTSGSIISSMRFYKENFSKGLNQPHAKLPVYVPTGVASFPNELTHSPKSWVTPKYYKLKTYTPMARGGHFAAMEEPQLLAEDVQNFVKIVEKREKK
;
A
#
# COMPACT_ATOMS: atom_id res chain seq x y z
N MET A 1 -4.65 -17.31 -52.73
CA MET A 1 -3.19 -17.49 -52.51
C MET A 1 -2.40 -16.18 -52.39
N TYR A 2 -2.23 -15.35 -53.42
CA TYR A 2 -1.39 -14.13 -53.31
C TYR A 2 -1.96 -13.04 -52.37
N ILE A 3 -3.28 -12.88 -52.33
CA ILE A 3 -3.95 -11.90 -51.45
C ILE A 3 -3.82 -12.31 -49.97
N GLU A 4 -3.98 -13.59 -49.65
CA GLU A 4 -3.86 -14.10 -48.28
C GLU A 4 -2.42 -13.98 -47.75
N LEU A 5 -1.43 -14.22 -48.62
CA LEU A 5 -0.02 -14.03 -48.29
C LEU A 5 0.30 -12.56 -48.02
N ALA A 6 -0.24 -11.64 -48.84
CA ALA A 6 -0.07 -10.20 -48.67
C ALA A 6 -0.74 -9.68 -47.38
N VAL A 7 -1.92 -10.20 -47.04
CA VAL A 7 -2.63 -9.88 -45.79
C VAL A 7 -1.86 -10.42 -44.58
N ALA A 8 -1.34 -11.64 -44.65
CA ALA A 8 -0.53 -12.24 -43.58
C ALA A 8 0.80 -11.49 -43.37
N LEU A 9 1.48 -11.07 -44.45
CA LEU A 9 2.67 -10.22 -44.40
C LEU A 9 2.34 -8.83 -43.86
N GLY A 10 1.23 -8.22 -44.29
CA GLY A 10 0.77 -6.93 -43.80
C GLY A 10 0.46 -6.95 -42.29
N LEU A 11 -0.25 -7.97 -41.82
CA LEU A 11 -0.49 -8.22 -40.40
C LEU A 11 0.84 -8.48 -39.66
N GLY A 12 1.71 -9.31 -40.21
CA GLY A 12 3.03 -9.60 -39.65
C GLY A 12 3.89 -8.35 -39.49
N VAL A 13 3.88 -7.45 -40.47
CA VAL A 13 4.59 -6.16 -40.43
C VAL A 13 3.93 -5.20 -39.45
N VAL A 14 2.60 -5.12 -39.37
CA VAL A 14 1.90 -4.28 -38.38
C VAL A 14 2.18 -4.79 -36.96
N VAL A 15 2.12 -6.10 -36.73
CA VAL A 15 2.50 -6.72 -35.46
C VAL A 15 3.97 -6.42 -35.17
N ALA A 16 4.88 -6.65 -36.11
CA ALA A 16 6.29 -6.35 -35.95
C ALA A 16 6.53 -4.87 -35.65
N LEU A 17 5.87 -3.92 -36.32
CA LEU A 17 6.00 -2.48 -36.07
C LEU A 17 5.41 -2.07 -34.72
N VAL A 18 4.32 -2.71 -34.27
CA VAL A 18 3.76 -2.51 -32.92
C VAL A 18 4.72 -3.03 -31.83
N PHE A 19 5.44 -4.13 -32.11
CA PHE A 19 6.47 -4.69 -31.23
C PHE A 19 7.82 -3.94 -31.32
N LEU A 20 8.19 -3.41 -32.50
CA LEU A 20 9.44 -2.72 -32.81
C LEU A 20 9.40 -1.22 -32.54
N LYS A 21 8.23 -0.63 -32.30
CA LYS A 21 8.11 0.78 -31.89
C LYS A 21 8.96 0.97 -30.64
N LYS A 22 10.15 1.57 -30.78
CA LYS A 22 11.07 1.90 -29.69
C LYS A 22 10.30 2.68 -28.64
N ARG A 23 9.86 1.99 -27.58
CA ARG A 23 9.11 2.58 -26.48
C ARG A 23 10.11 3.38 -25.65
N ARG A 24 10.04 4.71 -25.78
CA ARG A 24 10.90 5.64 -25.05
C ARG A 24 10.74 5.38 -23.54
N LYS A 25 11.87 5.27 -22.82
CA LYS A 25 11.88 5.37 -21.35
C LYS A 25 11.28 6.72 -21.00
N SER A 26 10.04 6.74 -20.54
CA SER A 26 9.35 7.95 -20.09
C SER A 26 9.30 7.90 -18.57
N VAL A 27 9.94 8.88 -17.96
CA VAL A 27 9.89 9.12 -16.51
C VAL A 27 8.92 10.28 -16.32
N LEU A 28 7.99 10.15 -15.39
CA LEU A 28 7.14 11.28 -15.01
C LEU A 28 8.01 12.31 -14.29
N LYS A 29 8.01 13.54 -14.79
CA LYS A 29 8.69 14.65 -14.13
C LYS A 29 7.77 15.19 -13.04
N ALA A 30 8.27 15.20 -11.82
CA ALA A 30 7.70 15.99 -10.75
C ALA A 30 8.27 17.42 -10.83
N HIS A 31 7.54 18.38 -10.29
CA HIS A 31 7.97 19.76 -10.16
C HIS A 31 8.09 20.09 -8.67
N ASP A 32 9.03 20.97 -8.32
CA ASP A 32 9.10 21.52 -6.97
C ASP A 32 7.82 22.31 -6.67
N GLY A 33 7.32 22.19 -5.44
CA GLY A 33 6.17 22.92 -4.95
C GLY A 33 6.41 23.53 -3.57
N TRP A 34 5.53 24.43 -3.13
CA TRP A 34 5.43 24.84 -1.73
C TRP A 34 4.10 24.34 -1.17
N TRP A 35 4.18 23.40 -0.22
CA TRP A 35 3.04 22.72 0.38
C TRP A 35 2.80 23.14 1.83
N GLY A 36 3.66 23.98 2.37
CA GLY A 36 3.48 24.65 3.65
C GLY A 36 2.37 25.70 3.63
N VAL A 37 2.09 26.22 4.82
CA VAL A 37 1.14 27.31 5.03
C VAL A 37 1.60 28.56 4.26
N GLY A 38 0.66 29.26 3.63
CA GLY A 38 0.92 30.55 2.99
C GLY A 38 1.83 30.50 1.75
N ALA A 39 2.55 31.60 1.53
CA ALA A 39 3.50 31.74 0.45
C ALA A 39 4.87 31.16 0.84
N CYS A 40 5.65 30.74 -0.17
CA CYS A 40 7.02 30.28 0.04
C CYS A 40 7.87 31.43 0.62
N PRO A 41 8.60 31.23 1.73
CA PRO A 41 9.47 32.25 2.29
C PRO A 41 10.60 32.61 1.32
N GLN A 42 11.12 33.85 1.40
CA GLN A 42 12.18 34.35 0.52
C GLN A 42 13.61 33.87 0.92
N GLY A 43 13.73 32.98 1.90
CA GLY A 43 15.01 32.46 2.39
C GLY A 43 15.15 30.95 2.23
N PRO A 44 16.35 30.38 2.50
CA PRO A 44 16.56 28.95 2.49
C PRO A 44 15.69 28.26 3.55
N GLU A 45 15.17 27.09 3.21
CA GLU A 45 14.43 26.25 4.15
C GLU A 45 15.39 25.59 5.15
N ASP A 46 14.94 25.40 6.39
CA ASP A 46 15.64 24.58 7.38
C ASP A 46 15.66 23.11 6.91
N ASP A 47 16.81 22.67 6.42
CA ASP A 47 17.00 21.31 5.92
C ASP A 47 17.53 20.33 6.97
N SER A 48 17.60 20.77 8.23
CA SER A 48 18.09 19.97 9.36
C SER A 48 17.28 18.68 9.55
N ILE A 49 17.96 17.67 10.07
CA ILE A 49 17.37 16.39 10.46
C ILE A 49 17.28 16.40 11.98
N ARG A 50 16.06 16.43 12.51
CA ARG A 50 15.77 16.56 13.93
C ARG A 50 15.30 15.21 14.49
N PRO A 51 15.85 14.72 15.61
CA PRO A 51 15.31 13.55 16.30
C PRO A 51 13.83 13.77 16.65
N PHE A 52 13.04 12.72 16.54
CA PHE A 52 11.64 12.69 16.92
C PHE A 52 11.41 11.54 17.90
N ARG A 53 10.46 11.71 18.82
CA ARG A 53 10.02 10.65 19.72
C ARG A 53 8.50 10.68 19.75
N VAL A 54 7.89 9.51 19.65
CA VAL A 54 6.45 9.35 19.80
C VAL A 54 6.12 9.54 21.27
N GLU A 55 5.35 10.56 21.59
CA GLU A 55 4.90 10.86 22.94
C GLU A 55 3.44 11.31 22.87
N THR A 56 2.70 11.04 23.94
CA THR A 56 1.32 11.51 24.13
C THR A 56 1.18 12.02 25.54
N THR A 57 0.46 13.10 25.69
CA THR A 57 0.10 13.71 26.97
C THR A 57 -0.91 12.84 27.73
N SER A 58 -1.02 13.02 29.05
CA SER A 58 -2.01 12.29 29.84
C SER A 58 -3.42 12.74 29.47
N GLU A 59 -3.58 14.03 29.16
CA GLU A 59 -4.82 14.67 28.73
C GLU A 59 -5.37 14.06 27.44
N GLU A 60 -4.53 13.74 26.45
CA GLU A 60 -4.95 13.05 25.22
C GLU A 60 -5.50 11.64 25.48
N ILE A 61 -4.91 10.92 26.44
CA ILE A 61 -5.34 9.56 26.79
C ILE A 61 -6.59 9.58 27.68
N GLU A 62 -6.71 10.56 28.57
CA GLU A 62 -7.93 10.79 29.35
C GLU A 62 -9.10 11.20 28.44
N ASP A 63 -8.87 12.05 27.44
CA ASP A 63 -9.90 12.38 26.44
C ASP A 63 -10.36 11.15 25.66
N LEU A 64 -9.40 10.30 25.23
CA LEU A 64 -9.71 9.03 24.59
C LEU A 64 -10.59 8.16 25.50
N HIS A 65 -10.18 7.92 26.75
CA HIS A 65 -10.94 7.09 27.70
C HIS A 65 -12.33 7.63 27.95
N ARG A 66 -12.47 8.95 28.14
CA ARG A 66 -13.78 9.61 28.31
C ARG A 66 -14.68 9.37 27.10
N ARG A 67 -14.15 9.43 25.88
CA ARG A 67 -14.91 9.17 24.65
C ARG A 67 -15.28 7.70 24.47
N LEU A 68 -14.40 6.78 24.86
CA LEU A 68 -14.72 5.35 24.90
C LEU A 68 -15.88 5.08 25.87
N ASP A 69 -15.82 5.65 27.09
CA ASP A 69 -16.84 5.51 28.13
C ASP A 69 -18.21 6.11 27.72
N GLN A 70 -18.20 7.13 26.85
CA GLN A 70 -19.40 7.82 26.36
C GLN A 70 -19.87 7.31 24.98
N THR A 71 -19.32 6.20 24.51
CA THR A 71 -19.69 5.65 23.20
C THR A 71 -21.15 5.19 23.19
N ARG A 72 -21.88 5.58 22.14
CA ARG A 72 -23.24 5.09 21.89
C ARG A 72 -23.17 3.80 21.07
N SER A 73 -23.60 2.68 21.64
CA SER A 73 -23.72 1.40 20.92
C SER A 73 -24.98 1.37 20.05
N PHE A 74 -24.93 0.62 18.95
CA PHE A 74 -26.06 0.28 18.10
C PHE A 74 -25.93 -1.16 17.62
N PRO A 75 -26.95 -2.01 17.81
CA PRO A 75 -26.86 -3.43 17.49
C PRO A 75 -26.79 -3.67 15.98
N SER A 76 -26.02 -4.70 15.60
CA SER A 76 -25.97 -5.23 14.24
C SER A 76 -27.21 -6.06 13.96
N LEU A 77 -27.49 -6.27 12.67
CA LEU A 77 -28.53 -7.20 12.25
C LEU A 77 -28.18 -8.63 12.70
N GLU A 78 -29.20 -9.41 13.04
CA GLU A 78 -29.05 -10.84 13.31
C GLU A 78 -28.41 -11.54 12.10
N ASP A 79 -27.50 -12.46 12.36
CA ASP A 79 -26.76 -13.24 11.35
C ASP A 79 -26.02 -12.43 10.27
N SER A 80 -25.73 -11.14 10.50
CA SER A 80 -25.01 -10.32 9.51
C SER A 80 -23.50 -10.58 9.47
N GLN A 81 -22.94 -11.15 10.55
CA GLN A 81 -21.49 -11.22 10.80
C GLN A 81 -20.83 -9.87 10.45
N PHE A 82 -19.85 -9.86 9.55
CA PHE A 82 -19.15 -8.67 9.04
C PHE A 82 -19.63 -8.23 7.63
N ASN A 83 -20.67 -8.87 7.07
CA ASN A 83 -21.16 -8.58 5.71
C ASN A 83 -21.79 -7.18 5.57
N TYR A 84 -22.18 -6.54 6.68
CA TYR A 84 -22.70 -5.17 6.74
C TYR A 84 -21.67 -4.16 7.26
N GLY A 85 -20.41 -4.56 7.37
CA GLY A 85 -19.36 -3.80 8.04
C GLY A 85 -19.06 -4.36 9.43
N PHE A 86 -18.44 -3.54 10.28
CA PHE A 86 -17.97 -3.99 11.59
C PHE A 86 -19.13 -4.46 12.50
N ASN A 87 -19.03 -5.68 13.01
CA ASN A 87 -20.05 -6.23 13.90
C ASN A 87 -20.03 -5.54 15.28
N SER A 88 -21.18 -5.01 15.71
CA SER A 88 -21.34 -4.25 16.96
C SER A 88 -20.96 -5.03 18.22
N LYS A 89 -21.31 -6.32 18.31
CA LYS A 89 -20.97 -7.16 19.47
C LYS A 89 -19.47 -7.36 19.60
N TYR A 90 -18.79 -7.58 18.47
CA TYR A 90 -17.33 -7.65 18.50
C TYR A 90 -16.70 -6.26 18.72
N LEU A 91 -17.32 -5.18 18.24
CA LEU A 91 -16.87 -3.82 18.51
C LEU A 91 -16.90 -3.49 20.00
N GLU A 92 -17.93 -3.93 20.73
CA GLU A 92 -18.01 -3.80 22.19
C GLU A 92 -16.86 -4.52 22.88
N LYS A 93 -16.46 -5.72 22.41
CA LYS A 93 -15.25 -6.40 22.90
C LYS A 93 -13.99 -5.57 22.65
N VAL A 94 -13.84 -5.02 21.44
CA VAL A 94 -12.68 -4.18 21.09
C VAL A 94 -12.64 -2.91 21.96
N VAL A 95 -13.77 -2.25 22.17
CA VAL A 95 -13.88 -1.06 23.02
C VAL A 95 -13.56 -1.39 24.47
N SER A 96 -14.09 -2.49 24.99
CA SER A 96 -13.79 -2.96 26.35
C SER A 96 -12.30 -3.24 26.52
N TYR A 97 -11.68 -3.98 25.59
CA TYR A 97 -10.24 -4.24 25.61
C TYR A 97 -9.43 -2.95 25.52
N TRP A 98 -9.80 -2.03 24.61
CA TRP A 98 -9.11 -0.75 24.43
C TRP A 98 -9.16 0.09 25.71
N ARG A 99 -10.30 0.08 26.40
CA ARG A 99 -10.52 0.88 27.61
C ARG A 99 -9.84 0.31 28.86
N ASN A 100 -9.75 -1.02 28.96
CA ASN A 100 -9.40 -1.70 30.22
C ASN A 100 -8.05 -2.42 30.17
N ASP A 101 -7.66 -2.96 29.02
CA ASP A 101 -6.51 -3.87 28.89
C ASP A 101 -5.38 -3.31 28.01
N PHE A 102 -5.73 -2.50 27.01
CA PHE A 102 -4.77 -1.94 26.06
C PHE A 102 -3.84 -0.94 26.73
N ASN A 103 -2.55 -1.25 26.75
CA ASN A 103 -1.53 -0.39 27.35
C ASN A 103 -0.81 0.43 26.28
N TRP A 104 -1.30 1.64 26.01
CA TRP A 104 -0.69 2.55 25.03
C TRP A 104 0.78 2.85 25.33
N ARG A 105 1.15 3.03 26.60
CA ARG A 105 2.53 3.35 27.02
C ARG A 105 3.51 2.26 26.58
N LYS A 106 3.13 0.98 26.75
CA LYS A 106 3.89 -0.17 26.26
C LYS A 106 4.05 -0.16 24.75
N GLN A 107 3.03 0.28 24.00
CA GLN A 107 3.14 0.38 22.54
C GLN A 107 4.01 1.56 22.11
N VAL A 108 3.95 2.70 22.80
CA VAL A 108 4.86 3.84 22.61
C VAL A 108 6.31 3.43 22.87
N ASP A 109 6.57 2.62 23.89
CA ASP A 109 7.91 2.08 24.14
C ASP A 109 8.38 1.18 22.99
N LYS A 110 7.48 0.35 22.44
CA LYS A 110 7.80 -0.43 21.23
C LYS A 110 8.09 0.48 20.05
N LEU A 111 7.26 1.49 19.79
CA LEU A 111 7.43 2.44 18.68
C LEU A 111 8.79 3.15 18.78
N ASN A 112 9.12 3.68 19.95
CA ASN A 112 10.38 4.38 20.18
C ASN A 112 11.61 3.48 20.31
N LYS A 113 11.49 2.16 20.10
CA LYS A 113 12.69 1.30 19.98
C LYS A 113 13.57 1.74 18.81
N TYR A 114 13.01 2.40 17.81
CA TYR A 114 13.71 2.74 16.57
C TYR A 114 13.94 4.25 16.47
N PRO A 115 15.05 4.71 15.85
CA PRO A 115 15.31 6.14 15.70
C PRO A 115 14.33 6.80 14.71
N HIS A 116 13.50 7.71 15.23
CA HIS A 116 12.63 8.54 14.40
C HIS A 116 13.26 9.90 14.15
N PHE A 117 12.95 10.47 12.99
CA PHE A 117 13.42 11.79 12.59
C PHE A 117 12.30 12.59 11.92
N LYS A 118 12.42 13.91 12.02
CA LYS A 118 11.69 14.87 11.21
C LYS A 118 12.67 15.74 10.43
N THR A 119 12.30 16.07 9.19
CA THR A 119 13.01 17.07 8.38
C THR A 119 11.99 17.84 7.57
N LYS A 120 12.24 19.12 7.35
CA LYS A 120 11.34 19.95 6.54
C LYS A 120 11.68 19.78 5.06
N ILE A 121 10.64 19.63 4.23
CA ILE A 121 10.79 19.56 2.77
C ILE A 121 9.61 20.29 2.14
N GLU A 122 9.88 21.35 1.37
CA GLU A 122 8.85 22.09 0.64
C GLU A 122 7.72 22.66 1.53
N GLY A 123 8.07 23.06 2.75
CA GLY A 123 7.22 23.83 3.66
C GLY A 123 6.50 23.04 4.73
N PHE A 124 6.76 21.74 4.87
CA PHE A 124 6.10 20.89 5.87
C PHE A 124 7.03 19.78 6.38
N ASP A 125 6.74 19.28 7.58
CA ASP A 125 7.58 18.27 8.25
C ASP A 125 7.28 16.84 7.78
N ILE A 126 8.32 16.14 7.32
CA ILE A 126 8.27 14.73 6.98
C ILE A 126 8.86 13.91 8.12
N HIS A 127 8.04 13.01 8.67
CA HIS A 127 8.48 11.98 9.59
C HIS A 127 9.00 10.76 8.82
N TYR A 128 10.12 10.21 9.26
CA TYR A 128 10.61 8.92 8.80
C TYR A 128 11.38 8.21 9.90
N ILE A 129 11.39 6.88 9.80
CA ILE A 129 12.30 6.05 10.59
C ILE A 129 13.51 5.74 9.72
N HIS A 130 14.70 5.98 10.26
CA HIS A 130 15.95 5.64 9.57
C HIS A 130 16.74 4.63 10.38
N VAL A 131 16.97 3.54 9.68
CA VAL A 131 17.34 2.26 10.21
C VAL A 131 18.60 1.82 9.50
N LYS A 132 19.73 2.30 10.01
CA LYS A 132 20.99 1.58 9.80
C LYS A 132 20.82 0.18 10.42
N PRO A 133 21.48 -0.88 9.93
CA PRO A 133 21.26 -2.26 10.38
C PRO A 133 20.82 -2.32 11.84
N LYS A 134 19.49 -2.54 12.01
CA LYS A 134 18.58 -2.53 13.19
C LYS A 134 17.38 -1.56 13.08
N SER A 135 16.26 -2.05 12.48
CA SER A 135 14.80 -1.81 12.79
C SER A 135 13.89 -0.53 12.44
N SER A 136 12.69 -0.68 11.75
CA SER A 136 11.67 0.29 11.08
C SER A 136 10.13 0.30 11.48
N PHE A 137 9.18 0.93 10.73
CA PHE A 137 7.78 1.36 11.10
C PHE A 137 6.63 0.30 11.19
N TYR A 138 5.49 0.58 11.86
CA TYR A 138 4.58 -0.41 12.51
C TYR A 138 4.18 -1.65 11.69
N GLU A 139 3.61 -1.47 10.49
CA GLU A 139 3.25 -2.59 9.60
C GLU A 139 4.46 -3.45 9.21
N PHE A 140 5.66 -2.90 9.35
CA PHE A 140 6.93 -3.53 9.05
C PHE A 140 7.69 -3.97 10.29
N TYR A 141 7.24 -3.67 11.55
CA TYR A 141 8.00 -3.96 12.80
C TYR A 141 8.43 -5.42 12.89
N GLY A 142 7.54 -6.34 12.50
CA GLY A 142 7.85 -7.76 12.44
C GLY A 142 8.84 -8.13 11.33
N MET A 143 8.86 -7.39 10.22
CA MET A 143 9.72 -7.65 9.06
C MET A 143 11.13 -7.10 9.21
N ILE A 144 11.36 -6.03 9.97
CA ILE A 144 12.69 -5.39 9.93
C ILE A 144 13.80 -6.19 10.56
N PRO A 145 13.63 -6.81 11.74
CA PRO A 145 14.69 -7.67 12.28
C PRO A 145 15.12 -8.69 11.22
N LEU A 146 14.18 -9.25 10.47
CA LEU A 146 14.44 -10.24 9.39
C LEU A 146 15.25 -9.69 8.21
N LEU A 147 15.23 -8.37 7.97
CA LEU A 147 15.98 -7.72 6.88
C LEU A 147 17.27 -7.03 7.36
N THR A 148 17.33 -6.66 8.63
CA THR A 148 18.47 -5.93 9.20
C THR A 148 19.41 -6.81 10.00
N GLU A 149 18.96 -8.01 10.38
CA GLU A 149 19.72 -9.02 11.11
C GLU A 149 19.72 -10.31 10.25
N PRO A 150 20.82 -10.61 9.55
CA PRO A 150 20.86 -11.75 8.62
C PRO A 150 20.68 -13.07 9.38
N SER A 151 19.81 -13.94 8.88
CA SER A 151 19.59 -15.28 9.45
C SER A 151 20.61 -16.31 8.95
N SER A 152 21.26 -16.02 7.82
CA SER A 152 22.34 -16.80 7.21
C SER A 152 23.52 -15.90 6.81
N PRO A 153 24.78 -16.41 6.83
CA PRO A 153 25.95 -15.67 6.32
C PRO A 153 25.81 -15.19 4.86
N ASP A 154 24.98 -15.85 4.06
CA ASP A 154 24.73 -15.50 2.65
C ASP A 154 23.63 -14.44 2.47
N ASP A 155 23.00 -13.96 3.54
CA ASP A 155 21.93 -12.96 3.49
C ASP A 155 22.48 -11.54 3.33
N ILE A 156 21.73 -10.73 2.60
CA ILE A 156 22.06 -9.32 2.41
C ILE A 156 21.53 -8.57 3.63
N THR A 157 22.40 -7.79 4.27
CA THR A 157 21.97 -6.90 5.36
C THR A 157 21.49 -5.58 4.77
N PHE A 158 20.25 -5.19 5.09
CA PHE A 158 19.64 -3.96 4.57
C PHE A 158 19.79 -2.78 5.53
N GLU A 159 20.03 -1.59 4.98
CA GLU A 159 19.68 -0.33 5.61
C GLU A 159 18.26 0.05 5.16
N ILE A 160 17.36 0.30 6.12
CA ILE A 160 15.96 0.62 5.84
C ILE A 160 15.68 2.08 6.16
N ILE A 161 14.87 2.71 5.33
CA ILE A 161 14.33 4.03 5.62
C ILE A 161 12.87 3.98 5.23
N CYS A 162 12.00 4.24 6.20
CA CYS A 162 10.57 4.13 6.00
C CYS A 162 9.87 5.45 6.37
N PRO A 163 9.57 6.28 5.36
CA PRO A 163 8.88 7.55 5.59
C PRO A 163 7.39 7.32 5.81
N SER A 164 6.80 8.12 6.72
CA SER A 164 5.36 8.31 6.74
C SER A 164 4.96 9.18 5.55
N ILE A 165 3.93 8.77 4.82
CA ILE A 165 3.40 9.56 3.70
C ILE A 165 2.93 10.92 4.25
N PRO A 166 3.14 12.03 3.54
CA PRO A 166 2.57 13.33 3.88
C PRO A 166 1.09 13.25 4.27
N GLY A 167 0.74 13.71 5.46
CA GLY A 167 -0.61 13.62 6.01
C GLY A 167 -1.00 12.26 6.62
N TYR A 168 -0.05 11.35 6.81
CA TYR A 168 -0.23 10.08 7.53
C TYR A 168 0.69 10.00 8.74
N GLY A 169 0.22 9.39 9.82
CA GLY A 169 1.01 9.19 11.04
C GLY A 169 1.58 10.52 11.52
N PHE A 170 2.90 10.58 11.74
CA PHE A 170 3.57 11.77 12.27
C PHE A 170 4.11 12.74 11.20
N SER A 171 3.87 12.48 9.91
CA SER A 171 4.20 13.42 8.82
C SER A 171 3.10 14.48 8.73
N GLU A 172 3.50 15.73 8.66
CA GLU A 172 2.59 16.85 8.52
C GLU A 172 1.76 16.73 7.22
N ALA A 173 0.51 17.17 7.28
CA ALA A 173 -0.37 17.20 6.12
C ALA A 173 -0.01 18.36 5.17
N PRO A 174 -0.03 18.15 3.85
CA PRO A 174 0.05 19.25 2.90
C PRO A 174 -1.08 20.27 3.12
N HIS A 175 -0.75 21.55 3.10
CA HIS A 175 -1.71 22.66 3.30
C HIS A 175 -2.37 23.14 2.01
N LYS A 176 -1.98 22.59 0.86
CA LYS A 176 -2.48 23.01 -0.46
C LYS A 176 -3.03 21.83 -1.26
N LYS A 177 -4.06 22.13 -2.07
CA LYS A 177 -4.64 21.19 -3.04
C LYS A 177 -3.61 20.76 -4.09
N GLY A 178 -3.79 19.59 -4.66
CA GLY A 178 -2.97 19.05 -5.74
C GLY A 178 -1.81 18.16 -5.28
N PHE A 179 -1.65 17.90 -3.97
CA PHE A 179 -0.63 17.00 -3.44
C PHE A 179 -1.01 15.53 -3.68
N ASP A 180 -0.65 15.01 -4.85
CA ASP A 180 -0.90 13.62 -5.25
C ASP A 180 0.34 12.72 -5.01
N SER A 181 0.27 11.47 -5.48
CA SER A 181 1.38 10.52 -5.33
C SER A 181 2.66 10.89 -6.08
N VAL A 182 2.61 11.77 -7.10
CA VAL A 182 3.83 12.31 -7.76
C VAL A 182 4.53 13.27 -6.82
N CYS A 183 3.77 14.16 -6.17
CA CYS A 183 4.31 15.08 -5.17
C CYS A 183 4.94 14.29 -4.01
N ALA A 184 4.24 13.29 -3.47
CA ALA A 184 4.76 12.45 -2.39
C ALA A 184 6.07 11.75 -2.76
N ALA A 185 6.15 11.16 -3.96
CA ALA A 185 7.37 10.51 -4.43
C ALA A 185 8.53 11.49 -4.66
N HIS A 186 8.24 12.69 -5.14
CA HIS A 186 9.23 13.75 -5.31
C HIS A 186 9.86 14.15 -3.99
N ILE A 187 9.03 14.40 -2.98
CA ILE A 187 9.48 14.73 -1.61
C ILE A 187 10.40 13.64 -1.06
N ILE A 188 10.00 12.37 -1.18
CA ILE A 188 10.81 11.24 -0.72
C ILE A 188 12.12 11.12 -1.51
N LYS A 189 12.11 11.43 -2.81
CA LYS A 189 13.31 11.42 -3.65
C LYS A 189 14.36 12.42 -3.19
N LYS A 190 13.96 13.62 -2.76
CA LYS A 190 14.89 14.73 -2.46
C LYS A 190 15.92 14.38 -1.38
N LYS A 191 15.57 13.52 -0.42
CA LYS A 191 16.46 13.12 0.68
C LYS A 191 17.15 11.76 0.43
N LYS A 192 17.05 11.20 -0.78
CA LYS A 192 17.59 9.88 -1.11
C LYS A 192 18.76 9.96 -2.08
N LYS A 193 19.80 9.17 -1.79
CA LYS A 193 20.86 8.88 -2.75
C LYS A 193 20.30 8.10 -3.94
N ASN A 194 20.94 8.20 -5.09
CA ASN A 194 20.65 7.29 -6.20
C ASN A 194 21.08 5.86 -5.85
N ASN A 195 20.55 4.87 -6.58
CA ASN A 195 20.93 3.46 -6.53
C ASN A 195 20.47 2.70 -5.27
N PHE A 196 19.20 2.84 -4.89
CA PHE A 196 18.58 2.11 -3.78
C PHE A 196 17.50 1.12 -4.24
N TYR A 197 17.17 0.14 -3.41
CA TYR A 197 16.01 -0.73 -3.61
C TYR A 197 14.76 -0.06 -3.06
N LEU A 198 13.70 -0.02 -3.86
CA LEU A 198 12.39 0.49 -3.45
C LEU A 198 11.46 -0.69 -3.20
N ALA A 199 10.94 -0.77 -1.99
CA ALA A 199 9.92 -1.71 -1.59
C ALA A 199 8.61 -0.94 -1.34
N VAL A 200 7.52 -1.31 -2.00
CA VAL A 200 6.21 -0.64 -1.85
C VAL A 200 5.14 -1.69 -1.58
N TYR A 201 4.47 -1.56 -0.44
CA TYR A 201 3.45 -2.51 0.00
C TYR A 201 2.15 -1.82 0.41
N GLY A 202 1.09 -2.61 0.55
CA GLY A 202 -0.24 -2.12 0.93
C GLY A 202 -0.87 -1.21 -0.12
N THR A 203 -1.90 -0.45 0.24
CA THR A 203 -2.69 0.36 -0.71
C THR A 203 -1.89 1.46 -1.43
N VAL A 204 -0.76 1.88 -0.87
CA VAL A 204 0.15 2.88 -1.46
C VAL A 204 0.68 2.43 -2.82
N SER A 205 0.93 1.13 -2.98
CA SER A 205 1.35 0.51 -4.25
C SER A 205 0.35 0.71 -5.39
N ARG A 206 -0.95 0.94 -5.10
CA ARG A 206 -1.97 1.26 -6.09
C ARG A 206 -1.70 2.60 -6.77
N PHE A 207 -1.06 3.53 -6.06
CA PHE A 207 -0.65 4.82 -6.58
C PHE A 207 0.72 4.73 -7.25
N LEU A 208 0.81 3.84 -8.25
CA LEU A 208 2.02 3.52 -9.03
C LEU A 208 2.76 4.73 -9.59
N LEU A 209 2.07 5.87 -9.76
CA LEU A 209 2.65 7.16 -10.15
C LEU A 209 3.81 7.56 -9.19
N PHE A 210 3.74 7.15 -7.93
CA PHE A 210 4.79 7.24 -6.91
C PHE A 210 6.09 6.53 -7.33
N ILE A 211 5.95 5.33 -7.90
CA ILE A 211 7.07 4.50 -8.33
C ILE A 211 7.75 5.14 -9.54
N PHE A 212 6.98 5.65 -10.51
CA PHE A 212 7.49 6.17 -11.79
C PHE A 212 8.39 7.41 -11.65
N VAL A 213 8.20 8.25 -10.64
CA VAL A 213 9.08 9.40 -10.36
C VAL A 213 10.43 8.95 -9.80
N LEU A 214 10.40 7.86 -9.02
CA LEU A 214 11.58 7.29 -8.36
C LEU A 214 12.37 6.37 -9.29
N LEU A 215 11.79 5.84 -10.38
CA LEU A 215 12.42 4.85 -11.26
C LEU A 215 13.80 5.26 -11.81
N SER A 216 14.11 6.56 -11.94
CA SER A 216 15.44 7.00 -12.39
C SER A 216 16.54 6.86 -11.33
N ALA A 217 16.17 6.72 -10.07
CA ALA A 217 17.08 6.58 -8.93
C ALA A 217 17.06 5.17 -8.29
N VAL A 218 16.14 4.30 -8.71
CA VAL A 218 15.90 2.98 -8.10
C VAL A 218 16.67 1.87 -8.85
N LYS A 219 17.42 1.07 -8.09
CA LYS A 219 18.17 -0.10 -8.56
C LYS A 219 17.26 -1.31 -8.81
N GLY A 220 16.31 -1.54 -7.91
CA GLY A 220 15.33 -2.62 -7.99
C GLY A 220 14.03 -2.27 -7.28
N LEU A 221 12.91 -2.76 -7.80
CA LEU A 221 11.57 -2.55 -7.28
C LEU A 221 11.00 -3.86 -6.73
N HIS A 222 10.54 -3.89 -5.48
CA HIS A 222 9.81 -5.02 -4.91
C HIS A 222 8.41 -4.57 -4.49
N ILE A 223 7.38 -5.33 -4.88
CA ILE A 223 5.98 -5.01 -4.60
C ILE A 223 5.20 -6.28 -4.24
N ASN A 224 4.16 -6.15 -3.41
CA ASN A 224 3.20 -7.23 -3.14
C ASN A 224 1.83 -7.03 -3.83
N PHE A 225 1.60 -5.85 -4.42
CA PHE A 225 0.37 -5.52 -5.11
C PHE A 225 0.66 -4.94 -6.49
N ALA A 226 0.25 -5.67 -7.53
CA ALA A 226 0.55 -5.36 -8.92
C ALA A 226 -0.74 -5.38 -9.74
N PRO A 227 -1.58 -4.31 -9.69
CA PRO A 227 -2.82 -4.29 -10.43
C PRO A 227 -2.56 -4.40 -11.94
N PRO A 228 -3.47 -5.02 -12.71
CA PRO A 228 -3.23 -5.27 -14.12
C PRO A 228 -3.04 -3.95 -14.89
N SER A 229 -2.20 -3.98 -15.93
CA SER A 229 -2.17 -2.87 -16.89
C SER A 229 -3.53 -2.70 -17.55
N LYS A 230 -3.83 -1.51 -18.09
CA LYS A 230 -5.06 -1.29 -18.85
C LYS A 230 -5.27 -2.37 -19.91
N GLY A 231 -6.52 -2.83 -20.01
CA GLY A 231 -6.94 -3.96 -20.83
C GLY A 231 -6.45 -3.87 -22.26
N GLY A 232 -5.48 -4.71 -22.60
CA GLY A 232 -5.13 -5.02 -23.98
C GLY A 232 -5.96 -6.21 -24.48
N LEU A 233 -5.92 -6.44 -25.80
CA LEU A 233 -6.58 -7.57 -26.45
C LEU A 233 -6.32 -8.91 -25.73
N LEU A 234 -5.09 -9.15 -25.27
CA LEU A 234 -4.73 -10.37 -24.53
C LEU A 234 -5.45 -10.50 -23.18
N ILE A 235 -5.59 -9.41 -22.41
CA ILE A 235 -6.32 -9.46 -21.13
C ILE A 235 -7.79 -9.73 -21.39
N MET A 236 -8.39 -9.05 -22.39
CA MET A 236 -9.79 -9.28 -22.78
C MET A 236 -10.02 -10.73 -23.23
N LEU A 237 -9.17 -11.28 -24.10
CA LEU A 237 -9.26 -12.68 -24.53
C LEU A 237 -9.07 -13.64 -23.35
N SER A 238 -8.16 -13.34 -22.42
CA SER A 238 -7.96 -14.18 -21.23
C SER A 238 -9.17 -14.15 -20.29
N ILE A 239 -9.91 -13.04 -20.22
CA ILE A 239 -11.16 -12.95 -19.46
C ILE A 239 -12.27 -13.76 -20.13
N LEU A 240 -12.37 -13.74 -21.47
CA LEU A 240 -13.42 -14.46 -22.21
C LEU A 240 -13.17 -15.97 -22.26
N PHE A 241 -11.93 -16.37 -22.53
CA PHE A 241 -11.57 -17.75 -22.84
C PHE A 241 -10.74 -18.44 -21.76
N GLY A 242 -10.21 -17.71 -20.78
CA GLY A 242 -9.29 -18.24 -19.77
C GLY A 242 -9.88 -19.29 -18.84
N ARG A 243 -11.21 -19.30 -18.64
CA ARG A 243 -11.87 -20.40 -17.90
C ARG A 243 -11.82 -21.73 -18.67
N ARG A 244 -11.98 -21.68 -19.99
CA ARG A 244 -12.01 -22.88 -20.84
C ARG A 244 -10.60 -23.33 -21.24
N PHE A 245 -9.70 -22.38 -21.47
CA PHE A 245 -8.34 -22.63 -21.93
C PHE A 245 -7.31 -21.93 -21.02
N PRO A 246 -7.24 -22.26 -19.72
CA PRO A 246 -6.39 -21.53 -18.77
C PRO A 246 -4.91 -21.57 -19.12
N LYS A 247 -4.42 -22.74 -19.56
CA LYS A 247 -3.01 -22.93 -19.96
C LYS A 247 -2.61 -22.03 -21.13
N LEU A 248 -3.53 -21.69 -22.05
CA LEU A 248 -3.26 -20.80 -23.19
C LEU A 248 -2.87 -19.38 -22.74
N PHE A 249 -3.40 -18.92 -21.60
CA PHE A 249 -3.13 -17.59 -21.04
C PHE A 249 -2.14 -17.61 -19.88
N GLY A 250 -1.50 -18.76 -19.63
CA GLY A 250 -0.58 -18.96 -18.52
C GLY A 250 -1.25 -18.90 -17.15
N PHE A 251 -2.55 -19.24 -17.07
CA PHE A 251 -3.29 -19.29 -15.81
C PHE A 251 -3.07 -20.63 -15.11
N THR A 252 -2.80 -20.52 -13.81
CA THR A 252 -2.85 -21.59 -12.81
C THR A 252 -4.28 -21.85 -12.36
N GLU A 253 -4.50 -22.94 -11.63
CA GLU A 253 -5.81 -23.21 -11.01
C GLU A 253 -6.23 -22.11 -10.04
N HIS A 254 -5.27 -21.56 -9.28
CA HIS A 254 -5.50 -20.42 -8.40
C HIS A 254 -5.93 -19.16 -9.17
N ASP A 255 -5.30 -18.88 -10.31
CA ASP A 255 -5.73 -17.77 -11.19
C ASP A 255 -7.18 -17.96 -11.63
N VAL A 256 -7.56 -19.18 -12.04
CA VAL A 256 -8.94 -19.46 -12.45
C VAL A 256 -9.91 -19.26 -11.28
N LYS A 257 -9.59 -19.76 -10.08
CA LYS A 257 -10.41 -19.61 -8.88
C LYS A 257 -10.64 -18.15 -8.49
N ARG A 258 -9.61 -17.30 -8.62
CA ARG A 258 -9.68 -15.88 -8.22
C ARG A 258 -10.28 -14.98 -9.30
N LEU A 259 -10.19 -15.37 -10.58
CA LEU A 259 -10.71 -14.58 -11.69
C LEU A 259 -12.14 -14.94 -12.11
N PHE A 260 -12.60 -16.17 -11.86
CA PHE A 260 -13.89 -16.65 -12.39
C PHE A 260 -14.88 -17.06 -11.28
N PRO A 261 -16.19 -16.81 -11.47
CA PRO A 261 -16.82 -16.11 -12.60
C PRO A 261 -16.49 -14.60 -12.58
N THR A 262 -16.06 -14.08 -13.74
CA THR A 262 -15.45 -12.74 -13.88
C THR A 262 -16.35 -11.61 -13.40
N MET A 263 -17.64 -11.66 -13.73
CA MET A 263 -18.57 -10.61 -13.32
C MET A 263 -18.67 -10.51 -11.81
N GLU A 264 -18.80 -11.64 -11.10
CA GLU A 264 -18.84 -11.63 -9.65
C GLU A 264 -17.51 -11.16 -9.07
N LYS A 265 -16.41 -11.83 -9.42
CA LYS A 265 -15.10 -11.63 -8.81
C LYS A 265 -14.44 -10.29 -9.13
N LEU A 266 -14.58 -9.79 -10.36
CA LEU A 266 -13.87 -8.58 -10.81
C LEU A 266 -14.74 -7.31 -10.83
N VAL A 267 -16.07 -7.46 -10.79
CA VAL A 267 -17.00 -6.33 -10.83
C VAL A 267 -17.81 -6.25 -9.55
N VAL A 268 -18.66 -7.24 -9.26
CA VAL A 268 -19.60 -7.18 -8.12
C VAL A 268 -18.86 -7.11 -6.79
N ASP A 269 -17.93 -8.02 -6.53
CA ASP A 269 -17.14 -8.03 -5.29
C ASP A 269 -16.36 -6.72 -5.12
N ARG A 270 -15.84 -6.15 -6.21
CA ARG A 270 -15.16 -4.85 -6.15
C ARG A 270 -16.10 -3.70 -5.85
N ILE A 271 -17.32 -3.69 -6.36
CA ILE A 271 -18.31 -2.67 -6.01
C ILE A 271 -18.62 -2.74 -4.51
N ARG A 272 -18.84 -3.95 -3.98
CA ARG A 272 -19.09 -4.19 -2.55
C ARG A 272 -17.97 -3.63 -1.66
N GLU A 273 -16.72 -3.78 -2.07
CA GLU A 273 -15.56 -3.41 -1.25
C GLU A 273 -14.96 -2.01 -1.51
N THR A 274 -15.50 -1.23 -2.46
CA THR A 274 -14.92 0.08 -2.83
C THR A 274 -15.74 1.30 -2.38
N GLY A 275 -16.74 1.11 -1.51
CA GLY A 275 -17.48 2.24 -0.92
C GLY A 275 -16.58 3.24 -0.18
N TYR A 276 -15.66 2.74 0.65
CA TYR A 276 -14.67 3.55 1.37
C TYR A 276 -13.82 4.39 0.41
N LEU A 277 -13.39 3.78 -0.70
CA LEU A 277 -12.56 4.41 -1.72
C LEU A 277 -13.33 5.55 -2.40
N HIS A 278 -14.59 5.32 -2.72
CA HIS A 278 -15.44 6.31 -3.39
C HIS A 278 -15.67 7.54 -2.51
N ILE A 279 -16.04 7.36 -1.24
CA ILE A 279 -16.30 8.48 -0.34
C ILE A 279 -15.01 9.27 -0.01
N GLN A 280 -13.88 8.59 0.17
CA GLN A 280 -12.58 9.24 0.40
C GLN A 280 -12.08 9.99 -0.84
N ALA A 281 -12.28 9.42 -2.04
CA ALA A 281 -11.90 10.07 -3.29
C ALA A 281 -12.77 11.28 -3.65
N THR A 282 -13.89 11.51 -2.97
CA THR A 282 -14.85 12.57 -3.31
C THR A 282 -15.02 13.61 -2.21
N LYS A 283 -15.27 13.17 -0.96
CA LYS A 283 -15.65 13.98 0.20
C LYS A 283 -14.85 13.60 1.48
N PRO A 284 -13.51 13.61 1.42
CA PRO A 284 -12.67 13.14 2.53
C PRO A 284 -12.90 13.92 3.84
N ASP A 285 -13.00 15.25 3.77
CA ASP A 285 -13.22 16.11 4.93
C ASP A 285 -14.58 15.88 5.61
N THR A 286 -15.61 15.52 4.84
CA THR A 286 -16.93 15.19 5.39
C THR A 286 -16.89 13.85 6.13
N ALA A 287 -16.42 12.79 5.45
CA ALA A 287 -16.38 11.45 6.04
C ALA A 287 -15.40 11.37 7.23
N GLY A 288 -14.24 12.01 7.10
CA GLY A 288 -13.22 12.01 8.13
C GLY A 288 -13.59 12.79 9.38
N ARG A 289 -14.56 13.72 9.35
CA ARG A 289 -14.91 14.51 10.54
C ARG A 289 -15.46 13.66 11.68
N GLY A 290 -16.34 12.71 11.36
CA GLY A 290 -16.88 11.77 12.36
C GLY A 290 -15.81 10.82 12.89
N LEU A 291 -14.93 10.33 12.01
CA LEU A 291 -13.82 9.44 12.37
C LEU A 291 -12.74 10.14 13.22
N ASN A 292 -12.57 11.46 13.04
CA ASN A 292 -11.61 12.24 13.83
C ASN A 292 -12.15 12.60 15.22
N ASP A 293 -13.46 12.48 15.45
CA ASP A 293 -14.09 12.84 16.73
C ASP A 293 -14.47 11.61 17.57
N SER A 294 -14.82 10.49 16.91
CA SER A 294 -15.17 9.24 17.57
C SER A 294 -14.06 8.20 17.46
N PRO A 295 -13.36 7.85 18.55
CA PRO A 295 -12.32 6.82 18.52
C PRO A 295 -12.90 5.44 18.14
N VAL A 296 -14.12 5.13 18.58
CA VAL A 296 -14.81 3.89 18.22
C VAL A 296 -15.21 3.87 16.75
N GLY A 297 -15.67 5.01 16.21
CA GLY A 297 -15.93 5.15 14.78
C GLY A 297 -14.65 4.98 13.94
N LEU A 298 -13.53 5.55 14.39
CA LEU A 298 -12.21 5.37 13.78
C LEU A 298 -11.78 3.91 13.77
N ALA A 299 -11.85 3.23 14.93
CA ALA A 299 -11.50 1.83 15.07
C ALA A 299 -12.36 0.95 14.16
N ALA A 300 -13.69 1.09 14.19
CA ALA A 300 -14.57 0.31 13.33
C ALA A 300 -14.22 0.48 11.83
N TYR A 301 -13.97 1.72 11.40
CA TYR A 301 -13.68 2.04 10.01
C TYR A 301 -12.32 1.48 9.53
N ILE A 302 -11.29 1.51 10.39
CA ILE A 302 -9.96 1.00 10.06
C ILE A 302 -9.90 -0.52 10.20
N LEU A 303 -10.38 -1.05 11.33
CA LEU A 303 -10.25 -2.47 11.67
C LEU A 303 -11.12 -3.36 10.78
N GLU A 304 -12.25 -2.89 10.23
CA GLU A 304 -13.00 -3.67 9.22
C GLU A 304 -12.10 -4.02 8.02
N LYS A 305 -11.17 -3.13 7.64
CA LYS A 305 -10.22 -3.41 6.56
C LYS A 305 -9.22 -4.48 6.94
N PHE A 306 -8.75 -4.51 8.20
CA PHE A 306 -7.90 -5.59 8.72
C PHE A 306 -8.59 -6.95 8.75
N SER A 307 -9.92 -7.00 8.78
CA SER A 307 -10.68 -8.24 8.55
C SER A 307 -10.67 -8.59 7.06
N THR A 308 -11.39 -7.81 6.25
CA THR A 308 -11.73 -8.18 4.87
C THR A 308 -10.51 -8.26 3.95
N TRP A 309 -9.49 -7.44 4.17
CA TRP A 309 -8.30 -7.38 3.31
C TRP A 309 -7.23 -8.41 3.69
N THR A 310 -7.35 -9.05 4.86
CA THR A 310 -6.51 -10.19 5.24
C THR A 310 -7.06 -11.48 4.64
N ASP A 311 -8.37 -11.71 4.79
CA ASP A 311 -9.06 -12.79 4.08
C ASP A 311 -10.53 -12.38 3.81
N PRO A 312 -10.99 -12.38 2.55
CA PRO A 312 -12.37 -12.05 2.24
C PRO A 312 -13.41 -12.95 2.95
N GLU A 313 -13.04 -14.17 3.31
CA GLU A 313 -13.91 -15.10 4.02
C GLU A 313 -14.14 -14.69 5.48
N PHE A 314 -13.30 -13.82 6.05
CA PHE A 314 -13.48 -13.35 7.42
C PHE A 314 -14.76 -12.52 7.61
N LYS A 315 -15.34 -11.99 6.52
CA LYS A 315 -16.66 -11.36 6.57
C LYS A 315 -17.78 -12.29 7.04
N ASN A 316 -17.59 -13.59 6.88
CA ASN A 316 -18.52 -14.63 7.30
C ASN A 316 -18.34 -15.05 8.77
N LEU A 317 -17.50 -14.32 9.53
CA LEU A 317 -17.25 -14.57 10.95
C LEU A 317 -17.80 -13.42 11.79
N GLU A 318 -18.41 -13.75 12.93
CA GLU A 318 -18.98 -12.76 13.85
C GLU A 318 -17.91 -11.82 14.43
N ASP A 319 -16.67 -12.30 14.59
CA ASP A 319 -15.51 -11.55 15.08
C ASP A 319 -14.66 -10.92 13.96
N GLY A 320 -15.06 -11.09 12.69
CA GLY A 320 -14.31 -10.62 11.54
C GLY A 320 -12.93 -11.25 11.40
N GLY A 321 -12.65 -12.36 12.11
CA GLY A 321 -11.35 -13.02 12.10
C GLY A 321 -10.17 -12.13 12.52
N LEU A 322 -10.40 -10.99 13.18
CA LEU A 322 -9.39 -9.96 13.43
C LEU A 322 -8.19 -10.47 14.24
N GLU A 323 -8.45 -11.36 15.21
CA GLU A 323 -7.43 -11.94 16.08
C GLU A 323 -6.73 -13.18 15.48
N ARG A 324 -7.10 -13.61 14.26
CA ARG A 324 -6.48 -14.81 13.63
C ARG A 324 -5.04 -14.58 13.19
N LYS A 325 -4.71 -13.33 12.85
CA LYS A 325 -3.41 -12.92 12.30
C LYS A 325 -2.74 -11.80 13.06
N PHE A 326 -3.50 -11.03 13.85
CA PHE A 326 -3.01 -9.86 14.55
C PHE A 326 -3.45 -9.92 16.01
N SER A 327 -2.68 -9.33 16.91
CA SER A 327 -3.19 -9.09 18.27
C SER A 327 -4.03 -7.80 18.30
N LEU A 328 -4.96 -7.70 19.26
CA LEU A 328 -5.67 -6.42 19.50
C LEU A 328 -4.72 -5.29 19.87
N ASP A 329 -3.60 -5.60 20.54
CA ASP A 329 -2.51 -4.63 20.78
C ASP A 329 -1.98 -4.06 19.46
N ASP A 330 -1.73 -4.90 18.45
CA ASP A 330 -1.17 -4.43 17.17
C ASP A 330 -2.18 -3.61 16.38
N LEU A 331 -3.42 -4.10 16.33
CA LEU A 331 -4.53 -3.44 15.65
C LEU A 331 -4.83 -2.06 16.26
N LEU A 332 -4.95 -2.00 17.58
CA LEU A 332 -5.21 -0.74 18.30
C LEU A 332 -3.99 0.18 18.29
N THR A 333 -2.76 -0.33 18.21
CA THR A 333 -1.59 0.52 17.99
C THR A 333 -1.68 1.25 16.65
N ASN A 334 -2.11 0.57 15.58
CA ASN A 334 -2.33 1.21 14.29
C ASN A 334 -3.43 2.29 14.40
N VAL A 335 -4.56 1.99 15.04
CA VAL A 335 -5.64 2.96 15.26
C VAL A 335 -5.17 4.16 16.09
N MET A 336 -4.39 3.92 17.15
CA MET A 336 -3.84 4.97 18.01
C MET A 336 -2.90 5.91 17.28
N ILE A 337 -2.13 5.42 16.30
CA ILE A 337 -1.29 6.30 15.46
C ILE A 337 -2.16 7.27 14.66
N TYR A 338 -3.33 6.86 14.16
CA TYR A 338 -4.27 7.77 13.49
C TYR A 338 -4.98 8.71 14.46
N TRP A 339 -5.34 8.22 15.65
CA TRP A 339 -6.03 8.99 16.69
C TRP A 339 -5.13 10.11 17.21
N THR A 340 -3.95 9.76 17.71
CA THR A 340 -3.01 10.67 18.38
C THR A 340 -2.38 11.69 17.42
N SER A 341 -2.28 11.37 16.13
CA SER A 341 -1.79 12.33 15.13
C SER A 341 -2.90 13.19 14.51
N GLY A 342 -4.18 12.84 14.71
CA GLY A 342 -5.30 13.45 14.00
C GLY A 342 -5.24 13.28 12.47
N SER A 343 -4.55 12.25 11.97
CA SER A 343 -4.22 12.14 10.54
C SER A 343 -5.29 11.49 9.67
N ILE A 344 -6.48 11.16 10.19
CA ILE A 344 -7.49 10.43 9.41
C ILE A 344 -8.02 11.27 8.23
N ILE A 345 -8.31 12.56 8.45
CA ILE A 345 -8.82 13.44 7.37
C ILE A 345 -7.74 13.65 6.30
N SER A 346 -6.52 13.98 6.71
CA SER A 346 -5.41 14.22 5.78
C SER A 346 -5.05 12.97 4.98
N SER A 347 -5.09 11.79 5.60
CA SER A 347 -4.86 10.53 4.89
C SER A 347 -5.92 10.28 3.80
N MET A 348 -7.20 10.57 4.09
CA MET A 348 -8.28 10.46 3.10
C MET A 348 -8.14 11.45 1.94
N ARG A 349 -7.63 12.67 2.17
CA ARG A 349 -7.38 13.65 1.09
C ARG A 349 -6.43 13.11 0.04
N PHE A 350 -5.50 12.21 0.40
CA PHE A 350 -4.61 11.58 -0.57
C PHE A 350 -5.38 10.80 -1.64
N TYR A 351 -6.50 10.16 -1.29
CA TYR A 351 -7.38 9.53 -2.27
C TYR A 351 -8.01 10.57 -3.20
N LYS A 352 -8.56 11.65 -2.65
CA LYS A 352 -9.13 12.75 -3.44
C LYS A 352 -8.15 13.28 -4.46
N GLU A 353 -6.92 13.59 -4.05
CA GLU A 353 -5.92 14.18 -4.94
C GLU A 353 -5.50 13.23 -6.07
N ASN A 354 -5.33 11.94 -5.76
CA ASN A 354 -4.94 10.95 -6.76
C ASN A 354 -6.06 10.61 -7.77
N PHE A 355 -7.33 10.73 -7.37
CA PHE A 355 -8.48 10.50 -8.25
C PHE A 355 -8.97 11.76 -8.97
N SER A 356 -8.57 12.96 -8.53
CA SER A 356 -9.05 14.24 -9.09
C SER A 356 -8.70 14.45 -10.56
N LYS A 357 -7.62 13.84 -11.07
CA LYS A 357 -7.28 13.88 -12.52
C LYS A 357 -7.73 12.62 -13.29
N GLY A 358 -8.68 11.87 -12.73
CA GLY A 358 -9.31 10.70 -13.33
C GLY A 358 -8.46 9.43 -13.31
N LEU A 359 -9.02 8.32 -13.81
CA LEU A 359 -8.36 7.00 -13.87
C LEU A 359 -7.40 6.85 -15.07
N ASN A 360 -7.42 7.81 -16.00
CA ASN A 360 -6.69 7.74 -17.26
C ASN A 360 -5.30 8.39 -17.24
N GLN A 361 -4.70 8.46 -16.06
CA GLN A 361 -3.39 9.07 -15.82
C GLN A 361 -2.25 8.40 -16.63
N PRO A 362 -1.19 9.14 -16.99
CA PRO A 362 -0.11 8.61 -17.82
C PRO A 362 0.54 7.32 -17.29
N HIS A 363 0.82 7.23 -15.98
CA HIS A 363 1.45 6.06 -15.34
C HIS A 363 0.69 4.74 -15.53
N ALA A 364 -0.62 4.79 -15.77
CA ALA A 364 -1.41 3.59 -16.01
C ALA A 364 -1.00 2.91 -17.32
N LYS A 365 -0.41 3.66 -18.26
CA LYS A 365 0.06 3.21 -19.57
C LYS A 365 1.59 3.08 -19.65
N LEU A 366 2.32 3.60 -18.66
CA LEU A 366 3.78 3.60 -18.72
C LEU A 366 4.34 2.22 -18.32
N PRO A 367 5.32 1.71 -19.09
CA PRO A 367 6.05 0.50 -18.74
C PRO A 367 7.13 0.76 -17.67
N VAL A 368 7.35 -0.21 -16.79
CA VAL A 368 8.41 -0.22 -15.76
C VAL A 368 9.61 -1.01 -16.28
N TYR A 369 10.76 -0.35 -16.37
CA TYR A 369 12.02 -0.92 -16.90
C TYR A 369 13.09 -1.23 -15.84
N VAL A 370 12.78 -1.00 -14.56
CA VAL A 370 13.66 -1.33 -13.44
C VAL A 370 13.47 -2.82 -13.09
N PRO A 371 14.53 -3.58 -12.73
CA PRO A 371 14.38 -4.93 -12.20
C PRO A 371 13.27 -5.00 -11.15
N THR A 372 12.27 -5.84 -11.35
CA THR A 372 11.08 -5.88 -10.48
C THR A 372 10.86 -7.27 -9.90
N GLY A 373 10.59 -7.37 -8.61
CA GLY A 373 10.10 -8.57 -7.93
C GLY A 373 8.65 -8.38 -7.48
N VAL A 374 7.83 -9.42 -7.62
CA VAL A 374 6.42 -9.41 -7.23
C VAL A 374 6.12 -10.58 -6.30
N ALA A 375 5.74 -10.27 -5.06
CA ALA A 375 5.16 -11.24 -4.11
C ALA A 375 3.64 -11.31 -4.30
N SER A 376 3.11 -12.40 -4.82
CA SER A 376 1.69 -12.57 -5.14
C SER A 376 0.96 -13.30 -4.00
N PHE A 377 0.42 -12.53 -3.05
CA PHE A 377 -0.38 -13.06 -1.94
C PHE A 377 -1.77 -13.53 -2.39
N PRO A 378 -2.26 -14.69 -1.91
CA PRO A 378 -3.49 -15.30 -2.42
C PRO A 378 -4.76 -14.48 -2.13
N ASN A 379 -4.82 -13.82 -0.97
CA ASN A 379 -5.99 -13.07 -0.51
C ASN A 379 -5.94 -11.58 -0.83
N GLU A 380 -4.98 -11.13 -1.65
CA GLU A 380 -4.86 -9.74 -2.07
C GLU A 380 -6.13 -9.21 -2.79
N LEU A 381 -6.43 -7.92 -2.61
CA LEU A 381 -7.63 -7.20 -3.09
C LEU A 381 -7.89 -7.35 -4.59
N THR A 382 -6.84 -7.53 -5.38
CA THR A 382 -6.96 -7.77 -6.81
C THR A 382 -5.91 -8.77 -7.23
N HIS A 383 -6.37 -9.98 -7.51
CA HIS A 383 -5.54 -11.03 -8.07
C HIS A 383 -5.11 -10.69 -9.51
N SER A 384 -3.80 -10.73 -9.76
CA SER A 384 -3.23 -10.34 -11.05
C SER A 384 -2.25 -11.42 -11.52
N PRO A 385 -2.67 -12.35 -12.40
CA PRO A 385 -1.79 -13.41 -12.89
C PRO A 385 -0.51 -12.85 -13.49
N LYS A 386 0.57 -13.64 -13.46
CA LYS A 386 1.88 -13.25 -14.01
C LYS A 386 1.79 -12.73 -15.45
N SER A 387 0.93 -13.33 -16.28
CA SER A 387 0.71 -12.91 -17.66
C SER A 387 0.09 -11.51 -17.80
N TRP A 388 -0.64 -11.02 -16.79
CA TRP A 388 -1.19 -9.67 -16.75
C TRP A 388 -0.21 -8.62 -16.21
N VAL A 389 0.77 -9.06 -15.41
CA VAL A 389 1.78 -8.21 -14.78
C VAL A 389 2.98 -7.97 -15.72
N THR A 390 3.41 -9.00 -16.44
CA THR A 390 4.60 -8.96 -17.32
C THR A 390 4.59 -7.84 -18.38
N PRO A 391 3.45 -7.48 -19.02
CA PRO A 391 3.41 -6.38 -19.98
C PRO A 391 3.72 -5.00 -19.39
N LYS A 392 3.49 -4.81 -18.08
CA LYS A 392 3.81 -3.57 -17.38
C LYS A 392 5.23 -3.58 -16.84
N TYR A 393 5.64 -4.67 -16.21
CA TYR A 393 6.95 -4.81 -15.56
C TYR A 393 7.90 -5.58 -16.47
N TYR A 394 8.52 -4.88 -17.43
CA TYR A 394 9.32 -5.50 -18.49
C TYR A 394 10.55 -6.26 -17.99
N LYS A 395 11.16 -5.79 -16.89
CA LYS A 395 12.29 -6.46 -16.25
C LYS A 395 11.86 -7.24 -15.00
N LEU A 396 10.75 -7.96 -15.08
CA LEU A 396 10.29 -8.86 -14.01
C LEU A 396 11.36 -9.95 -13.77
N LYS A 397 11.91 -9.98 -12.55
CA LYS A 397 12.94 -10.92 -12.10
C LYS A 397 12.35 -12.06 -11.31
N THR A 398 11.44 -11.74 -10.39
CA THR A 398 10.69 -12.71 -9.58
C THR A 398 9.20 -12.43 -9.67
N TYR A 399 8.42 -13.49 -9.71
CA TYR A 399 6.98 -13.48 -9.50
C TYR A 399 6.70 -14.71 -8.64
N THR A 400 6.45 -14.49 -7.36
CA THR A 400 6.43 -15.54 -6.34
C THR A 400 5.01 -15.68 -5.80
N PRO A 401 4.25 -16.72 -6.18
CA PRO A 401 2.98 -17.05 -5.54
C PRO A 401 3.23 -17.42 -4.06
N MET A 402 2.63 -16.68 -3.13
CA MET A 402 2.78 -16.96 -1.71
C MET A 402 1.80 -18.03 -1.25
N ALA A 403 2.20 -18.83 -0.27
CA ALA A 403 1.40 -19.93 0.24
C ALA A 403 0.14 -19.47 1.01
N ARG A 404 0.21 -18.29 1.63
CA ARG A 404 -0.84 -17.66 2.46
C ARG A 404 -0.58 -16.17 2.57
N GLY A 405 -1.56 -15.45 3.10
CA GLY A 405 -1.49 -14.01 3.35
C GLY A 405 -2.41 -13.18 2.44
N GLY A 406 -2.74 -11.98 2.88
CA GLY A 406 -3.56 -11.00 2.17
C GLY A 406 -2.83 -9.68 1.92
N HIS A 407 -3.56 -8.58 2.08
CA HIS A 407 -3.10 -7.24 1.71
C HIS A 407 -1.98 -6.70 2.61
N PHE A 408 -2.07 -6.95 3.92
CA PHE A 408 -1.14 -6.46 4.94
C PHE A 408 0.07 -7.39 5.11
N ALA A 409 0.65 -7.85 3.99
CA ALA A 409 1.67 -8.89 3.96
C ALA A 409 2.84 -8.70 4.92
N ALA A 410 3.32 -7.47 5.10
CA ALA A 410 4.44 -7.18 6.00
C ALA A 410 4.10 -7.38 7.49
N MET A 411 2.82 -7.20 7.83
CA MET A 411 2.31 -7.37 9.19
C MET A 411 1.78 -8.79 9.41
N GLU A 412 1.16 -9.38 8.39
CA GLU A 412 0.52 -10.70 8.45
C GLU A 412 1.50 -11.85 8.29
N GLU A 413 2.43 -11.75 7.34
CA GLU A 413 3.39 -12.80 7.00
C GLU A 413 4.81 -12.22 6.79
N PRO A 414 5.39 -11.56 7.82
CA PRO A 414 6.66 -10.83 7.71
C PRO A 414 7.82 -11.72 7.22
N GLN A 415 7.85 -12.99 7.62
CA GLN A 415 8.89 -13.95 7.20
C GLN A 415 8.82 -14.24 5.70
N LEU A 416 7.62 -14.58 5.18
CA LEU A 416 7.44 -14.86 3.76
C LEU A 416 7.83 -13.66 2.90
N LEU A 417 7.46 -12.45 3.33
CA LEU A 417 7.79 -11.25 2.60
C LEU A 417 9.29 -10.92 2.65
N ALA A 418 9.93 -11.03 3.82
CA ALA A 418 11.36 -10.77 3.98
C ALA A 418 12.22 -11.73 3.15
N GLU A 419 11.88 -13.02 3.15
CA GLU A 419 12.57 -14.04 2.35
C GLU A 419 12.47 -13.75 0.85
N ASP A 420 11.30 -13.32 0.36
CA ASP A 420 11.13 -12.97 -1.05
C ASP A 420 11.92 -11.72 -1.44
N VAL A 421 12.01 -10.73 -0.55
CA VAL A 421 12.87 -9.54 -0.73
C VAL A 421 14.34 -9.96 -0.82
N GLN A 422 14.83 -10.78 0.12
CA GLN A 422 16.20 -11.32 0.10
C GLN A 422 16.49 -12.02 -1.23
N ASN A 423 15.61 -12.93 -1.64
CA ASN A 423 15.75 -13.69 -2.90
C ASN A 423 15.77 -12.78 -4.13
N PHE A 424 14.86 -11.82 -4.20
CA PHE A 424 14.82 -10.84 -5.28
C PHE A 424 16.12 -10.04 -5.38
N VAL A 425 16.60 -9.48 -4.26
CA VAL A 425 17.81 -8.66 -4.23
C VAL A 425 19.03 -9.50 -4.62
N LYS A 426 19.18 -10.72 -4.08
CA LYS A 426 20.25 -11.66 -4.47
C LYS A 426 20.25 -11.93 -5.99
N ILE A 427 19.09 -12.08 -6.61
CA ILE A 427 18.97 -12.27 -8.07
C ILE A 427 19.41 -11.03 -8.86
N VAL A 428 19.06 -9.83 -8.38
CA VAL A 428 19.46 -8.58 -9.02
C VAL A 428 20.97 -8.38 -8.90
N GLU A 429 21.54 -8.54 -7.71
CA GLU A 429 22.98 -8.34 -7.45
C GLU A 429 23.87 -9.38 -8.17
N LYS A 430 23.46 -10.66 -8.21
CA LYS A 430 24.23 -11.70 -8.92
C LYS A 430 24.37 -11.45 -10.42
N ARG A 431 23.41 -10.74 -11.03
CA ARG A 431 23.40 -10.45 -12.47
C ARG A 431 24.19 -9.20 -12.86
N GLU A 432 24.59 -8.37 -11.90
CA GLU A 432 25.49 -7.23 -12.17
C GLU A 432 26.97 -7.62 -12.13
N LYS A 433 27.29 -8.75 -11.50
CA LYS A 433 28.67 -9.29 -11.42
C LYS A 433 29.08 -10.16 -12.62
N LYS A 434 28.17 -10.40 -13.56
CA LYS A 434 28.40 -11.12 -14.83
C LYS A 434 28.14 -10.18 -15.99
#